data_AF-A0A7K4DT26-F1
#
_entry.id   AF-A0A7K4DT26-F1
#
_cell.length_a   1.000
_cell.length_b   1.000
_cell.length_c   1.000
_cell.angle_alpha   90.00
_cell.angle_beta   90.00
_cell.angle_gamma   90.00
#
_symmetry.space_group_name_H-M   'P 1'
#
loop_
_entity.id
_entity.type
_entity.pdbx_description
1 polymer ?
#
loop_
_entity_poly.entity_id
_entity_poly.type
_entity_poly.pdbx_seq_one_letter_code
_entity_poly.pdbx_strand_id
1 'polypeptide(L)' 'MTSLSELRACKSCGNVFTKKAGVTIITSCPHCDGTNFDTIDLDEEMID' A
#
# COMPACT_ATOMS: atom_id res chain seq x y z
N MET A 1 -10.64 -9.28 12.04
CA MET A 1 -9.34 -8.60 12.01
C MET A 1 -9.12 -8.15 10.58
N THR A 2 -9.33 -6.85 10.31
CA THR A 2 -9.03 -6.29 8.99
C THR A 2 -7.54 -6.03 8.99
N SER A 3 -6.78 -6.99 8.48
CA SER A 3 -5.34 -6.83 8.24
C SER A 3 -5.18 -5.67 7.27
N LEU A 4 -4.89 -4.46 7.78
CA LEU A 4 -4.56 -3.28 6.98
C LEU A 4 -3.14 -3.43 6.38
N SER A 5 -2.71 -4.66 6.10
CA SER A 5 -1.32 -5.08 5.89
C SER A 5 -0.83 -4.84 4.47
N GLU A 6 -1.52 -3.99 3.71
CA GLU A 6 -1.29 -3.86 2.26
C GLU A 6 -1.44 -2.43 1.75
N LEU A 7 -1.33 -1.45 2.66
CA LEU A 7 -1.13 -0.07 2.26
C LEU A 7 0.23 0.08 1.58
N ARG A 8 0.23 0.83 0.49
CA ARG A 8 1.44 1.17 -0.27
C ARG A 8 1.48 2.65 -0.53
N ALA A 9 2.65 3.24 -0.42
CA ALA A 9 2.89 4.66 -0.72
C ALA A 9 3.78 4.78 -1.96
N CYS A 10 3.29 5.48 -3.00
CA CYS A 10 4.08 5.76 -4.19
C CYS A 10 5.14 6.83 -3.93
N LYS A 11 6.41 6.52 -4.19
CA LYS A 11 7.51 7.50 -4.06
C LYS A 11 7.47 8.60 -5.11
N SER A 12 6.83 8.34 -6.24
CA SER A 12 6.79 9.27 -7.37
C SER A 12 5.76 10.38 -7.18
N CYS A 13 4.57 10.07 -6.65
CA CYS A 13 3.47 11.02 -6.53
C CYS A 13 2.93 11.18 -5.10
N GLY A 14 3.43 10.40 -4.15
CA GLY A 14 2.94 10.40 -2.76
C GLY A 14 1.57 9.74 -2.58
N ASN A 15 0.96 9.18 -3.64
CA ASN A 15 -0.34 8.54 -3.54
C ASN A 15 -0.27 7.29 -2.65
N VAL A 16 -1.22 7.17 -1.73
CA VAL A 16 -1.37 6.01 -0.84
C VAL A 16 -2.52 5.16 -1.34
N PHE A 17 -2.29 3.87 -1.54
CA PHE A 17 -3.26 2.96 -2.12
C PHE A 17 -3.08 1.55 -1.59
N THR A 18 -4.12 0.74 -1.66
CA THR A 18 -4.11 -0.66 -1.26
C THR A 18 -4.34 -1.57 -2.45
N LYS A 19 -4.04 -2.86 -2.29
CA LYS A 19 -4.46 -3.84 -3.29
C LYS A 19 -5.97 -4.00 -3.28
N LYS A 20 -6.56 -4.09 -4.47
CA LYS A 20 -7.96 -4.46 -4.63
C LYS A 20 -8.14 -5.95 -4.32
N ALA A 21 -9.28 -6.32 -3.75
CA ALA A 21 -9.60 -7.73 -3.49
C ALA A 21 -9.51 -8.58 -4.78
N GLY A 22 -8.82 -9.72 -4.71
CA GLY A 22 -8.60 -10.61 -5.85
C GLY A 22 -7.40 -10.25 -6.73
N VAL A 23 -6.72 -9.12 -6.48
CA VAL A 23 -5.46 -8.79 -7.14
C VAL A 23 -4.30 -9.36 -6.32
N THR A 24 -3.49 -10.21 -6.94
CA THR A 24 -2.31 -10.83 -6.31
C THR A 24 -1.05 -9.98 -6.42
N ILE A 25 -0.95 -9.14 -7.45
CA ILE A 25 0.27 -8.37 -7.75
C ILE A 25 -0.10 -6.94 -8.12
N ILE A 26 0.55 -5.98 -7.47
CA ILE A 26 0.55 -4.56 -7.87
C ILE A 26 1.88 -4.29 -8.57
N THR A 27 1.80 -3.83 -9.82
CA THR A 27 2.97 -3.49 -10.64
C THR A 27 3.16 -1.99 -10.83
N SER A 28 2.12 -1.17 -10.65
CA SER A 28 2.17 0.28 -10.81
C SER A 28 1.21 1.02 -9.86
N CYS A 29 1.50 2.29 -9.62
CA CYS A 29 0.65 3.20 -8.89
C CYS A 29 -0.57 3.59 -9.75
N PRO A 30 -1.80 3.46 -9.24
CA PRO A 30 -3.02 3.76 -10.03
C PRO A 30 -3.21 5.24 -10.35
N HIS A 31 -2.43 6.14 -9.75
CA HIS A 31 -2.55 7.59 -9.96
C HIS A 31 -1.57 8.14 -11.01
N CYS A 32 -0.35 7.61 -11.06
CA CYS A 32 0.72 8.16 -11.90
C CYS A 32 1.52 7.11 -12.68
N ASP A 33 1.08 5.85 -12.65
CA ASP A 33 1.75 4.69 -13.25
C ASP A 33 3.20 4.45 -12.79
N GLY A 34 3.60 5.08 -11.67
CA GLY A 34 4.91 4.89 -11.07
C GLY A 34 5.09 3.47 -10.53
N THR A 35 6.24 2.86 -10.77
CA THR A 35 6.54 1.47 -10.37
C THR A 35 7.29 1.38 -9.04
N ASN A 36 7.58 2.53 -8.41
CA ASN A 36 8.31 2.61 -7.15
C ASN A 36 7.37 3.01 -6.01
N PHE A 37 7.14 2.10 -5.07
CA PHE A 37 6.30 2.27 -3.90
C PHE A 37 6.80 1.41 -2.74
N ASP A 38 6.67 1.92 -1.52
CA ASP A 38 6.94 1.16 -0.29
C ASP A 38 5.65 0.55 0.25
N THR A 39 5.77 -0.59 0.93
CA THR A 39 4.69 -1.13 1.76
C THR A 39 4.70 -0.38 3.09
N ILE A 40 3.51 -0.02 3.58
CA ILE A 40 3.32 0.52 4.91
C ILE A 40 2.87 -0.64 5.78
N ASP A 41 3.80 -1.16 6.58
CA ASP A 41 3.49 -2.08 7.66
C ASP A 41 3.00 -1.25 8.85
N LEU A 42 1.75 -1.44 9.23
CA LEU A 42 1.23 -0.88 10.48
C LEU A 42 1.48 -1.93 11.56
N ASP A 43 2.61 -1.82 12.24
CA ASP A 43 2.85 -2.58 13.45
C ASP A 43 1.77 -2.19 14.48
N GLU A 44 0.89 -3.14 14.81
CA GLU A 44 -0.23 -2.99 15.74
C GLU A 44 0.25 -2.94 17.23
N GLU A 45 1.39 -2.31 17.52
CA GLU A 45 2.02 -2.26 18.86
C GLU A 45 1.93 -0.88 19.55
N MET A 46 0.80 -0.16 19.45
CA MET A 46 0.59 1.03 20.30
C MET A 46 -0.87 1.21 20.75
N ILE A 47 -1.44 0.21 21.42
CA ILE A 47 -2.53 0.45 22.38
C ILE A 47 -2.21 -0.37 23.65
N ASP A 48 -1.59 0.30 24.63
CA ASP A 48 -1.58 -0.10 26.05
C ASP A 48 -2.93 0.26 26.68
#